data_AF-A0A8T7LE53-F1
#
_entry.id   AF-A0A8T7LE53-F1
#
_cell.length_a   1.000
_cell.length_b   1.000
_cell.length_c   1.000
_cell.angle_alpha   90.00
_cell.angle_beta   90.00
_cell.angle_gamma   90.00
#
_symmetry.space_group_name_H-M   'P 1'
#
loop_
_entity.id
_entity.type
_entity.pdbx_description
1 polymer ?
#
loop_
_entity_poly.entity_id
_entity_poly.type
_entity_poly.pdbx_seq_one_letter_code
_entity_poly.pdbx_strand_id
1 'polypeptide(L)'
;MAKRTPRELRLRRHNRVRRKVHGSTLRPRLSVFRSNVHIYAQLIDDTIGRTLAAASTVEPALAAQLKGKTKTEQARVVGSVIAERARAAGIEQVVFDRGGFMYHGRVQALADAAREAGLTF
;
A
#
# COMPACT_ATOMS: atom_id res chain seq x y z
N MET A 1 -3.93 6.51 -34.14
CA MET A 1 -2.94 6.54 -33.04
C MET A 1 -3.25 5.42 -32.06
N ALA A 2 -2.28 4.58 -31.71
CA ALA A 2 -2.51 3.50 -30.73
C ALA A 2 -2.90 4.11 -29.37
N LYS A 3 -4.06 3.71 -28.82
CA LYS A 3 -4.49 4.16 -27.50
C LYS A 3 -3.56 3.56 -26.45
N ARG A 4 -3.05 4.40 -25.55
CA ARG A 4 -2.18 3.95 -24.43
C ARG A 4 -2.92 2.94 -23.56
N THR A 5 -2.21 1.92 -23.10
CA THR A 5 -2.81 0.87 -22.28
C THR A 5 -3.20 1.42 -20.89
N PRO A 6 -4.21 0.82 -20.21
CA PRO A 6 -4.55 1.20 -18.83
C PRO A 6 -3.35 1.13 -17.87
N ARG A 7 -2.43 0.18 -18.11
CA ARG A 7 -1.18 0.02 -17.36
C ARG A 7 -0.26 1.22 -17.55
N GLU A 8 -0.02 1.66 -18.79
CA GLU A 8 0.79 2.85 -19.08
C GLU A 8 0.19 4.11 -18.45
N LEU A 9 -1.13 4.28 -18.55
CA LEU A 9 -1.82 5.41 -17.94
C LEU A 9 -1.66 5.42 -16.41
N ARG A 10 -1.71 4.25 -15.76
CA ARG A 10 -1.44 4.12 -14.32
C ARG A 10 0.00 4.50 -14.00
N LEU A 11 0.99 3.97 -14.73
CA LEU A 11 2.41 4.26 -14.50
C LEU A 11 2.70 5.75 -14.63
N ARG A 12 2.12 6.43 -15.61
CA ARG A 12 2.23 7.90 -15.74
C ARG A 12 1.67 8.65 -14.54
N ARG A 13 0.49 8.26 -14.05
CA ARG A 13 -0.10 8.86 -12.83
C ARG A 13 0.76 8.56 -11.60
N HIS A 14 1.28 7.35 -11.50
CA HIS A 14 2.12 6.91 -10.40
C HIS A 14 3.41 7.73 -10.33
N ASN A 15 4.13 7.86 -11.44
CA ASN A 15 5.33 8.68 -11.54
C ASN A 15 5.03 10.15 -11.22
N ARG A 16 3.89 10.68 -11.69
CA ARG A 16 3.49 12.06 -11.37
C ARG A 16 3.27 12.28 -9.87
N VAL A 17 2.66 11.33 -9.17
CA VAL A 17 2.46 11.40 -7.71
C VAL A 17 3.81 11.30 -6.98
N ARG A 18 4.67 10.37 -7.39
CA ARG A 18 6.00 10.16 -6.79
C ARG A 18 6.98 11.32 -7.00
N ARG A 19 6.69 12.28 -7.89
CA ARG A 19 7.44 13.55 -7.96
C ARG A 19 7.26 14.42 -6.72
N LYS A 20 6.15 14.27 -5.99
CA LYS A 20 5.83 15.03 -4.78
C LYS A 20 5.89 14.17 -3.52
N VAL A 21 5.50 12.90 -3.63
CA VAL A 21 5.46 11.94 -2.53
C VAL A 21 6.75 11.13 -2.52
N HIS A 22 7.61 11.40 -1.54
CA HIS A 22 8.89 10.74 -1.32
C HIS A 22 8.98 10.28 0.15
N GLY A 23 9.51 9.07 0.38
CA GLY A 23 9.70 8.51 1.71
C GLY A 23 11.10 8.80 2.24
N SER A 24 11.19 9.24 3.49
CA SER A 24 12.45 9.37 4.22
C SER A 24 12.57 8.28 5.29
N THR A 25 13.72 8.17 5.95
CA THR A 25 13.91 7.24 7.07
C THR A 25 12.95 7.50 8.23
N LEU A 26 12.64 8.78 8.50
CA LEU A 26 11.68 9.17 9.53
C LEU A 26 10.22 8.97 9.09
N ARG A 27 9.94 9.20 7.82
CA ARG A 27 8.59 9.07 7.24
C ARG A 27 8.65 8.25 5.95
N PRO A 28 8.71 6.92 6.06
CA PRO A 28 8.80 6.05 4.90
C PRO A 28 7.53 6.12 4.05
N ARG A 29 7.64 5.76 2.77
CA ARG A 29 6.54 5.77 1.82
C ARG A 29 5.77 4.46 1.87
N LEU A 30 4.48 4.52 2.20
CA LEU A 30 3.56 3.40 2.13
C LEU A 30 2.99 3.28 0.70
N SER A 31 3.56 2.37 -0.08
CA SER A 31 3.22 2.11 -1.48
C SER A 31 2.14 1.04 -1.60
N VAL A 32 1.02 1.39 -2.23
CA VAL A 32 -0.08 0.44 -2.51
C VAL A 32 -0.03 0.00 -3.97
N PHE A 33 -0.07 -1.33 -4.20
CA PHE A 33 -0.28 -1.91 -5.52
C PHE A 33 -1.47 -2.87 -5.50
N ARG A 34 -2.33 -2.77 -6.51
CA ARG A 34 -3.51 -3.60 -6.64
C ARG A 34 -3.56 -4.22 -8.03
N SER A 35 -3.63 -5.54 -8.09
CA SER A 35 -3.94 -6.28 -9.32
C SER A 35 -5.43 -6.57 -9.41
N ASN A 36 -5.84 -7.31 -10.45
CA ASN A 36 -7.23 -7.74 -10.59
C ASN A 36 -7.70 -8.61 -9.42
N VAL A 37 -6.78 -9.38 -8.83
CA VAL A 37 -7.05 -10.33 -7.75
C VAL A 37 -6.50 -9.80 -6.43
N HIS A 38 -5.20 -9.53 -6.38
CA HIS A 38 -4.45 -9.31 -5.14
C HIS A 38 -4.22 -7.83 -4.84
N ILE A 39 -3.89 -7.54 -3.58
CA ILE A 39 -3.41 -6.25 -3.12
C ILE A 39 -2.13 -6.43 -2.31
N TYR A 40 -1.23 -5.47 -2.47
CA TYR A 40 0.10 -5.46 -1.90
C TYR A 40 0.34 -4.07 -1.29
N ALA A 41 0.94 -4.06 -0.11
CA ALA A 41 1.41 -2.86 0.57
C ALA A 41 2.88 -3.04 0.92
N GLN A 42 3.66 -2.00 0.69
CA GLN A 42 5.08 -1.96 1.04
C GLN A 42 5.40 -0.63 1.69
N LEU A 43 6.22 -0.68 2.73
CA LEU A 43 6.72 0.47 3.45
C LEU A 43 8.20 0.60 3.09
N ILE A 44 8.53 1.68 2.37
CA ILE A 44 9.81 1.83 1.67
C ILE A 44 10.49 3.11 2.16
N ASP A 45 11.77 2.99 2.53
CA ASP A 45 12.66 4.15 2.67
C ASP A 45 13.31 4.42 1.30
N ASP A 46 12.96 5.55 0.68
CA ASP A 46 13.46 5.89 -0.66
C ASP A 46 14.91 6.43 -0.62
N THR A 47 15.42 6.83 0.56
CA THR A 47 16.79 7.34 0.70
C THR A 47 17.82 6.21 0.63
N ILE A 48 17.49 5.07 1.24
CA ILE A 48 18.32 3.86 1.27
C ILE A 48 17.88 2.87 0.17
N GLY A 49 16.66 3.02 -0.36
CA GLY A 49 16.07 2.12 -1.35
C GLY A 49 15.65 0.77 -0.76
N ARG A 50 15.40 0.70 0.55
CA ARG A 50 15.08 -0.54 1.26
C ARG A 50 13.61 -0.60 1.64
N THR A 51 13.01 -1.79 1.49
CA THR A 51 11.69 -2.08 2.05
C THR A 51 11.84 -2.48 3.50
N LEU A 52 11.17 -1.75 4.40
CA LEU A 52 11.22 -1.96 5.84
C LEU A 52 10.16 -2.96 6.29
N ALA A 53 8.96 -2.89 5.69
CA ALA A 53 7.89 -3.85 5.91
C ALA A 53 7.08 -4.05 4.62
N ALA A 54 6.50 -5.23 4.46
CA ALA A 54 5.60 -5.53 3.36
C ALA A 54 4.46 -6.40 3.86
N ALA A 55 3.29 -6.32 3.22
CA ALA A 55 2.15 -7.19 3.48
C ALA A 55 1.37 -7.41 2.17
N SER A 56 0.86 -8.62 1.96
CA SER A 56 0.09 -8.91 0.75
C SER A 56 -0.93 -10.02 0.94
N THR A 57 -1.95 -10.03 0.08
CA THR A 57 -2.93 -11.13 0.09
C THR A 57 -2.37 -12.49 -0.36
N VAL A 58 -1.14 -12.52 -0.90
CA VAL A 58 -0.48 -13.76 -1.34
C VAL A 58 0.33 -14.39 -0.20
N GLU A 59 0.51 -13.68 0.89
CA GLU A 59 1.30 -14.15 2.01
C GLU A 59 0.64 -15.36 2.69
N PRO A 60 1.34 -16.51 2.83
CA PRO A 60 0.77 -17.72 3.40
C PRO A 60 0.22 -17.52 4.81
N ALA A 61 0.88 -16.70 5.62
CA ALA A 61 0.46 -16.36 6.98
C ALA A 61 -0.92 -15.67 7.03
N LEU A 62 -1.33 -14.99 5.95
CA LEU A 62 -2.62 -14.31 5.85
C LEU A 62 -3.66 -15.14 5.10
N ALA A 63 -3.28 -16.22 4.42
CA ALA A 63 -4.16 -17.00 3.55
C ALA A 63 -5.41 -17.51 4.29
N ALA A 64 -5.25 -17.99 5.53
CA ALA A 64 -6.37 -18.45 6.36
C ALA A 64 -7.34 -17.31 6.70
N GLN A 65 -6.80 -16.13 7.04
CA GLN A 65 -7.60 -14.95 7.41
C GLN A 65 -8.32 -14.30 6.23
N LEU A 66 -7.89 -14.58 4.99
CA LEU A 66 -8.40 -13.98 3.76
C LEU A 66 -9.44 -14.86 3.05
N LYS A 67 -9.59 -16.13 3.47
CA LYS A 67 -10.53 -17.08 2.86
C LYS A 67 -11.98 -16.63 3.11
N GLY A 68 -12.79 -16.63 2.06
CA GLY A 68 -14.20 -16.21 2.10
C GLY A 68 -14.44 -14.70 2.17
N LYS A 69 -13.39 -13.88 2.32
CA LYS A 69 -13.50 -12.42 2.41
C LYS A 69 -13.64 -11.75 1.04
N THR A 70 -14.38 -10.64 1.01
CA THR A 70 -14.44 -9.78 -0.18
C THR A 70 -13.10 -9.09 -0.43
N LYS A 71 -12.85 -8.66 -1.67
CA LYS A 71 -11.58 -7.97 -2.03
C LYS A 71 -11.33 -6.69 -1.22
N THR A 72 -12.38 -6.08 -0.67
CA THR A 72 -12.32 -4.88 0.18
C THR A 72 -11.96 -5.24 1.61
N GLU A 73 -12.55 -6.29 2.17
CA GLU A 73 -12.17 -6.84 3.48
C GLU A 73 -10.74 -7.35 3.48
N GLN A 74 -10.32 -8.03 2.41
CA GLN A 74 -8.92 -8.44 2.24
C GLN A 74 -7.96 -7.24 2.26
N ALA A 75 -8.37 -6.10 1.69
CA ALA A 75 -7.58 -4.87 1.73
C ALA A 75 -7.50 -4.27 3.14
N ARG A 76 -8.58 -4.36 3.93
CA ARG A 76 -8.55 -3.96 5.35
C ARG A 76 -7.56 -4.81 6.14
N VAL A 77 -7.62 -6.13 6.00
CA VAL A 77 -6.68 -7.06 6.67
C VAL A 77 -5.23 -6.70 6.33
N VAL A 78 -4.92 -6.49 5.04
CA VAL A 78 -3.56 -6.09 4.63
C VAL A 78 -3.17 -4.73 5.22
N GLY A 79 -4.10 -3.79 5.35
CA GLY A 79 -3.90 -2.48 5.99
C GLY A 79 -3.57 -2.57 7.49
N SER A 80 -4.28 -3.41 8.23
CA SER A 80 -4.01 -3.65 9.65
C SER A 80 -2.65 -4.33 9.84
N VAL A 81 -2.35 -5.37 9.05
CA VAL A 81 -1.10 -6.13 9.16
C VAL A 81 0.13 -5.28 8.83
N ILE A 82 0.06 -4.41 7.81
CA ILE A 82 1.20 -3.54 7.49
C ILE A 82 1.43 -2.50 8.60
N ALA A 83 0.37 -2.02 9.26
CA ALA A 83 0.48 -1.08 10.37
C ALA A 83 1.09 -1.73 11.62
N GLU A 84 0.67 -2.96 11.95
CA GLU A 84 1.29 -3.74 13.03
C GLU A 84 2.78 -3.97 12.78
N ARG A 85 3.16 -4.33 11.55
CA ARG A 85 4.56 -4.51 11.15
C ARG A 85 5.35 -3.20 11.20
N ALA A 86 4.74 -2.09 10.78
CA ALA A 86 5.37 -0.78 10.86
C ALA A 86 5.64 -0.39 12.31
N ARG A 87 4.66 -0.59 13.21
CA ARG A 87 4.81 -0.32 14.63
C ARG A 87 5.86 -1.20 15.29
N ALA A 88 5.91 -2.50 14.95
CA ALA A 88 6.96 -3.40 15.41
C ALA A 88 8.37 -2.96 14.95
N ALA A 89 8.45 -2.27 13.80
CA ALA A 89 9.68 -1.65 13.31
C ALA A 89 9.92 -0.22 13.86
N GLY A 90 9.09 0.27 14.77
CA GLY A 90 9.21 1.61 15.35
C GLY A 90 8.76 2.76 14.44
N ILE A 91 7.93 2.48 13.43
CA ILE A 91 7.51 3.44 12.41
C ILE A 91 6.04 3.81 12.63
N GLU A 92 5.80 5.05 13.05
CA GLU A 92 4.45 5.57 13.33
C GLU A 92 3.93 6.49 12.22
N GLN A 93 4.83 7.25 11.59
CA GLN A 93 4.49 8.23 10.58
C GLN A 93 4.94 7.75 9.20
N VAL A 94 4.04 7.81 8.23
CA VAL A 94 4.34 7.43 6.84
C VAL A 94 3.81 8.48 5.87
N VAL A 95 4.20 8.35 4.60
CA VAL A 95 3.59 9.10 3.50
C VAL A 95 2.86 8.13 2.58
N PHE A 96 1.58 8.38 2.33
CA PHE A 96 0.74 7.46 1.57
C PHE A 96 0.90 7.63 0.05
N ASP A 97 1.34 6.56 -0.63
CA ASP A 97 1.41 6.45 -2.09
C ASP A 97 0.35 5.48 -2.62
N ARG A 98 -0.72 6.05 -3.18
CA ARG A 98 -1.83 5.32 -3.80
C ARG A 98 -1.50 4.59 -5.12
N GLY A 99 -0.24 4.55 -5.57
CA GLY A 99 0.18 3.69 -6.68
C GLY A 99 -0.38 4.05 -8.07
N GLY A 100 -0.85 5.29 -8.24
CA GLY A 100 -1.53 5.76 -9.45
C GLY A 100 -3.00 5.32 -9.59
N PHE A 101 -3.56 4.70 -8.55
CA PHE A 101 -4.97 4.37 -8.43
C PHE A 101 -5.77 5.54 -7.82
N MET A 102 -7.09 5.51 -7.98
CA MET A 102 -8.00 6.43 -7.30
C MET A 102 -8.07 6.07 -5.81
N TYR A 103 -8.18 7.07 -4.93
CA TYR A 103 -8.45 6.84 -3.52
C TYR A 103 -9.93 6.48 -3.37
N HIS A 104 -10.24 5.20 -3.51
CA HIS A 104 -11.58 4.66 -3.41
C HIS A 104 -11.54 3.14 -3.18
N GLY A 105 -12.65 2.56 -2.74
CA GLY A 105 -12.84 1.12 -2.57
C GLY A 105 -11.69 0.48 -1.82
N ARG A 106 -11.00 -0.49 -2.45
CA ARG A 106 -9.88 -1.24 -1.85
C ARG A 106 -8.70 -0.37 -1.37
N VAL A 107 -8.39 0.72 -2.07
CA VAL A 107 -7.26 1.59 -1.69
C VAL A 107 -7.62 2.41 -0.45
N GLN A 108 -8.84 2.90 -0.41
CA GLN A 108 -9.39 3.60 0.75
C GLN A 108 -9.50 2.65 1.95
N ALA A 109 -10.08 1.46 1.76
CA ALA A 109 -10.23 0.48 2.83
C ALA A 109 -8.91 0.05 3.47
N LEU A 110 -7.84 -0.06 2.68
CA LEU A 110 -6.48 -0.31 3.20
C LEU A 110 -5.96 0.87 4.02
N ALA A 111 -6.16 2.10 3.51
CA ALA A 111 -5.72 3.30 4.19
C ALA A 111 -6.46 3.50 5.52
N ASP A 112 -7.77 3.32 5.53
CA ASP A 112 -8.60 3.47 6.74
C ASP A 112 -8.19 2.43 7.80
N ALA A 113 -8.02 1.16 7.42
CA ALA A 113 -7.55 0.11 8.32
C ALA A 113 -6.13 0.36 8.86
N ALA A 114 -5.24 0.94 8.04
CA ALA A 114 -3.90 1.32 8.49
C ALA A 114 -3.94 2.46 9.51
N ARG A 115 -4.85 3.44 9.34
CA ARG A 115 -5.06 4.53 10.31
C ARG A 115 -5.65 4.02 11.62
N GLU A 116 -6.66 3.16 11.55
CA GLU A 116 -7.26 2.52 12.74
C GLU A 116 -6.21 1.71 13.53
N ALA A 117 -5.29 1.06 12.82
CA ALA A 117 -4.15 0.36 13.40
C ALA A 117 -2.97 1.28 13.77
N GLY A 118 -3.18 2.60 13.86
CA GLY A 118 -2.27 3.56 14.47
C GLY A 118 -1.16 4.12 13.58
N LEU A 119 -1.17 3.86 12.26
CA LEU A 119 -0.29 4.59 11.35
C LEU A 119 -0.85 5.98 11.06
N THR A 120 0.00 7.00 11.14
CA THR A 120 -0.38 8.40 10.89
C THR A 120 0.07 8.84 9.50
N PHE A 121 -0.88 9.22 8.63
CA PHE A 121 -0.64 9.75 7.28
C PHE A 121 -1.87 10.41 6.61
#